data_AF-A0A4Q7R133-F1
#
_entry.id   AF-A0A4Q7R133-F1
#
_cell.length_a   1.000
_cell.length_b   1.000
_cell.length_c   1.000
_cell.angle_alpha   90.00
_cell.angle_beta   90.00
_cell.angle_gamma   90.00
#
_symmetry.space_group_name_H-M   'P 1'
#
loop_
_entity.id
_entity.type
_entity.pdbx_description
1 polymer ?
#
loop_
_entity_poly.entity_id
_entity_poly.type
_entity_poly.pdbx_seq_one_letter_code
_entity_poly.pdbx_strand_id
1 'polypeptide(L)'
;MRKKILTVLAIGAAMCASTVPAAAINSYNATPAPERTEVGAFMALWDNTGDGVPDRFDWVCSGTMVDRDTYLTAAHCTDDWPAGTKFYVSLDQDVQTLLDNAAAQGLTPAQTAASFVTNHHAVEGDTHQDPAYPGTSADAHDIGVIDFANRATDPADVWSFTPATLPSAGQLDKLGSRALDAASWLVVGYGTQEAVNGPGGQTHPGGGVRMKAPVDFDALNKTWVRLAMTAPQGNGGACYGDSGGPNFVTLNGKRVLAATTITGDTPCYATNVVYRTDTQSARSFLAPYVKLP
;
A
#
# COMPACT_ATOMS: atom_id res chain seq x y z
N MET A 1 20.59 -46.69 57.31
CA MET A 1 19.90 -45.42 57.63
C MET A 1 19.27 -44.90 56.34
N ARG A 2 17.97 -45.14 56.10
CA ARG A 2 16.87 -44.14 56.15
C ARG A 2 17.22 -42.78 55.51
N LYS A 3 16.71 -42.50 54.31
CA LYS A 3 15.44 -41.76 54.10
C LYS A 3 15.10 -41.64 52.60
N LYS A 4 13.86 -42.02 52.28
CA LYS A 4 13.12 -41.59 51.09
C LYS A 4 12.80 -40.10 51.23
N ILE A 5 12.91 -39.33 50.15
CA ILE A 5 12.08 -38.14 49.94
C ILE A 5 11.64 -38.15 48.47
N LEU A 6 10.32 -38.25 48.29
CA LEU A 6 9.61 -37.97 47.04
C LEU A 6 9.79 -36.49 46.69
N THR A 7 9.96 -36.18 45.41
CA THR A 7 9.62 -34.87 44.87
C THR A 7 8.74 -35.09 43.65
N VAL A 8 7.44 -34.88 43.85
CA VAL A 8 6.47 -34.54 42.82
C VAL A 8 6.65 -33.04 42.58
N LEU A 9 6.83 -32.59 41.34
CA LEU A 9 6.14 -31.39 40.85
C LEU A 9 6.30 -31.19 39.33
N ALA A 10 5.14 -30.94 38.72
CA ALA A 10 4.89 -30.10 37.54
C ALA A 10 5.48 -30.54 36.18
N ILE A 11 4.65 -31.27 35.43
CA ILE A 11 4.60 -31.18 33.97
C ILE A 11 4.11 -29.76 33.64
N GLY A 12 5.04 -28.85 33.38
CA GLY A 12 4.76 -27.58 32.71
C GLY A 12 5.08 -27.75 31.24
N ALA A 13 4.08 -28.07 30.42
CA ALA A 13 4.21 -27.93 28.98
C ALA A 13 4.40 -26.44 28.67
N ALA A 14 5.64 -26.03 28.44
CA ALA A 14 5.93 -24.75 27.82
C ALA A 14 5.43 -24.82 26.39
N MET A 15 4.16 -24.43 26.17
CA MET A 15 3.71 -24.02 24.85
C MET A 15 4.55 -22.81 24.47
N CYS A 16 5.53 -23.04 23.59
CA CYS A 16 6.11 -21.97 22.79
C CYS A 16 4.95 -21.33 22.03
N ALA A 17 4.44 -20.21 22.54
CA ALA A 17 3.65 -19.30 21.74
C ALA A 17 4.58 -18.80 20.64
N SER A 18 4.35 -19.25 19.41
CA SER A 18 4.91 -18.64 18.23
C SER A 18 4.46 -17.18 18.21
N THR A 19 5.36 -16.25 18.49
CA THR A 19 5.16 -14.85 18.17
C THR A 19 5.21 -14.73 16.66
N VAL A 20 4.04 -14.61 16.02
CA VAL A 20 3.97 -14.20 14.62
C VAL A 20 4.15 -12.68 14.61
N PRO A 21 5.20 -12.10 13.98
CA PRO A 21 5.33 -10.66 13.85
C PRO A 21 4.28 -10.09 12.87
N ALA A 22 3.88 -8.85 13.19
CA ALA A 22 2.94 -7.90 12.60
C ALA A 22 2.30 -8.17 11.22
N ALA A 23 0.97 -8.00 11.16
CA ALA A 23 0.17 -7.77 9.96
C ALA A 23 -0.10 -6.26 9.80
N ALA A 24 0.38 -5.63 8.72
CA ALA A 24 0.06 -4.26 8.27
C ALA A 24 -1.22 -4.26 7.39
N ILE A 25 -1.76 -3.11 6.92
CA ILE A 25 -3.22 -2.91 6.72
C ILE A 25 -3.94 -3.04 8.08
N ASN A 26 -5.04 -2.30 8.32
CA ASN A 26 -5.84 -2.46 9.56
C ASN A 26 -5.97 -3.96 9.85
N SER A 27 -5.52 -4.33 11.04
CA SER A 27 -5.03 -5.66 11.41
C SER A 27 -6.14 -6.70 11.51
N TYR A 28 -7.41 -6.27 11.55
CA TYR A 28 -8.53 -7.20 11.54
C TYR A 28 -8.61 -7.92 10.21
N ASN A 29 -8.51 -9.25 10.23
CA ASN A 29 -8.63 -10.11 9.04
C ASN A 29 -7.60 -9.82 7.92
N ALA A 30 -6.57 -9.01 8.19
CA ALA A 30 -5.46 -8.76 7.28
C ALA A 30 -4.46 -9.94 7.29
N THR A 31 -3.90 -10.24 6.13
CA THR A 31 -2.89 -11.30 5.97
C THR A 31 -1.78 -10.86 5.01
N PRO A 32 -0.55 -11.39 5.14
CA PRO A 32 0.49 -11.15 4.14
C PRO A 32 0.01 -11.51 2.74
N ALA A 33 0.47 -10.71 1.76
CA ALA A 33 0.10 -10.86 0.36
C ALA A 33 1.31 -11.18 -0.55
N PRO A 34 2.08 -12.25 -0.27
CA PRO A 34 3.26 -12.60 -1.08
C PRO A 34 2.89 -12.92 -2.53
N GLU A 35 1.62 -13.24 -2.79
CA GLU A 35 1.11 -13.54 -4.12
C GLU A 35 0.55 -12.31 -4.87
N ARG A 36 0.74 -11.09 -4.33
CA ARG A 36 0.40 -9.81 -4.97
C ARG A 36 1.67 -9.06 -5.37
N THR A 37 2.50 -9.69 -6.19
CA THR A 37 3.83 -9.15 -6.55
C THR A 37 3.77 -7.88 -7.37
N GLU A 38 2.60 -7.53 -7.92
CA GLU A 38 2.35 -6.26 -8.60
C GLU A 38 2.20 -5.06 -7.66
N VAL A 39 1.95 -5.27 -6.37
CA VAL A 39 1.67 -4.19 -5.41
C VAL A 39 2.96 -3.76 -4.73
N GLY A 40 3.32 -2.48 -4.73
CA GLY A 40 4.62 -2.04 -4.22
C GLY A 40 4.54 -1.07 -3.05
N ALA A 41 5.63 -0.96 -2.31
CA ALA A 41 5.89 0.19 -1.45
C ALA A 41 6.39 1.34 -2.31
N PHE A 42 5.77 2.51 -2.15
CA PHE A 42 6.27 3.76 -2.68
C PHE A 42 7.20 4.38 -1.63
N MET A 43 8.46 4.57 -1.98
CA MET A 43 9.51 5.08 -1.11
C MET A 43 10.07 6.41 -1.61
N ALA A 44 10.61 7.22 -0.69
CA ALA A 44 11.22 8.49 -1.01
C ALA A 44 12.52 8.70 -0.23
N LEU A 45 13.51 9.35 -0.85
CA LEU A 45 14.69 9.92 -0.22
C LEU A 45 14.56 11.44 -0.27
N TRP A 46 14.47 12.10 0.88
CA TRP A 46 14.27 13.55 0.95
C TRP A 46 15.13 14.20 2.04
N ASP A 47 15.30 15.52 1.91
CA ASP A 47 15.86 16.38 2.93
C ASP A 47 14.71 16.98 3.76
N ASN A 48 14.55 16.46 4.97
CA ASN A 48 13.52 16.87 5.91
C ASN A 48 13.87 18.18 6.63
N THR A 49 15.13 18.59 6.63
CA THR A 49 15.62 19.77 7.38
C THR A 49 15.81 21.01 6.50
N GLY A 50 15.95 20.82 5.19
CA GLY A 50 16.20 21.89 4.22
C GLY A 50 17.65 22.36 4.19
N ASP A 51 18.61 21.56 4.68
CA ASP A 51 20.04 21.88 4.68
C ASP A 51 20.79 21.46 3.40
N GLY A 52 20.08 20.83 2.45
CA GLY A 52 20.59 20.35 1.18
C GLY A 52 21.12 18.91 1.21
N VAL A 53 21.03 18.21 2.34
CA VAL A 53 21.48 16.83 2.50
C VAL A 53 20.28 15.93 2.81
N PRO A 54 19.96 14.94 1.95
CA PRO A 54 18.88 14.01 2.24
C PRO A 54 19.14 13.21 3.53
N ASP A 55 18.25 13.36 4.50
CA ASP A 55 18.35 12.83 5.86
C ASP A 55 17.17 11.91 6.22
N ARG A 56 16.33 11.57 5.24
CA ARG A 56 15.27 10.57 5.36
C ARG A 56 15.13 9.71 4.13
N PHE A 57 15.02 8.40 4.34
CA PHE A 57 14.68 7.41 3.32
C PHE A 57 13.73 6.39 3.94
N ASP A 58 12.51 6.32 3.43
CA ASP A 58 11.47 5.46 3.99
C ASP A 58 10.40 5.12 2.94
N TRP A 59 9.56 4.13 3.23
CA TRP A 59 8.28 3.97 2.56
C TRP A 59 7.30 5.04 3.04
N VAL A 60 6.52 5.58 2.12
CA VAL A 60 5.64 6.74 2.36
C VAL A 60 4.20 6.47 1.94
N CYS A 61 4.03 5.60 0.94
CA CYS A 61 2.74 5.24 0.37
C CYS A 61 2.79 3.82 -0.23
N SER A 62 1.69 3.43 -0.86
CA SER A 62 1.53 2.19 -1.62
C SER A 62 1.08 2.49 -3.05
N GLY A 63 0.90 1.43 -3.83
CA GLY A 63 0.55 1.51 -5.25
C GLY A 63 0.71 0.17 -5.94
N THR A 64 0.47 0.14 -7.24
CA THR A 64 0.46 -1.12 -8.01
C THR A 64 1.00 -0.92 -9.41
N MET A 65 1.76 -1.89 -9.90
CA MET A 65 2.15 -1.97 -11.30
C MET A 65 0.89 -2.17 -12.16
N VAL A 66 0.67 -1.27 -13.12
CA VAL A 66 -0.44 -1.33 -14.10
C VAL A 66 0.07 -1.58 -15.52
N ASP A 67 1.38 -1.40 -15.73
CA ASP A 67 2.11 -1.86 -16.90
C ASP A 67 3.49 -2.39 -16.47
N ARG A 68 4.36 -2.74 -17.42
CA ARG A 68 5.75 -3.13 -17.18
C ARG A 68 6.54 -2.04 -16.44
N ASP A 69 6.33 -0.79 -16.83
CA ASP A 69 7.13 0.39 -16.48
C ASP A 69 6.27 1.52 -15.90
N THR A 70 5.04 1.21 -15.47
CA THR A 70 4.13 2.18 -14.86
C THR A 70 3.57 1.65 -13.56
N TYR A 71 3.85 2.37 -12.48
CA TYR A 71 3.33 2.12 -11.14
C TYR A 71 2.29 3.19 -10.77
N LEU A 72 1.05 2.78 -10.55
CA LEU A 72 -0.06 3.65 -10.20
C LEU A 72 -0.12 3.87 -8.68
N THR A 73 -0.29 5.14 -8.28
CA THR A 73 -0.44 5.58 -6.88
C THR A 73 -1.41 6.79 -6.80
N ALA A 74 -1.48 7.46 -5.65
CA ALA A 74 -2.26 8.68 -5.44
C ALA A 74 -1.40 9.92 -5.72
N ALA A 75 -2.02 11.01 -6.20
CA ALA A 75 -1.32 12.27 -6.44
C ALA A 75 -0.79 12.89 -5.13
N HIS A 76 -1.54 12.78 -4.04
CA HIS A 76 -1.08 13.31 -2.75
C HIS A 76 0.16 12.60 -2.21
N CYS A 77 0.52 11.43 -2.73
CA CYS A 77 1.78 10.76 -2.40
C CYS A 77 2.97 11.33 -3.17
N THR A 78 2.73 12.02 -4.29
CA THR A 78 3.76 12.57 -5.19
C THR A 78 3.88 14.10 -5.11
N ASP A 79 2.95 14.76 -4.43
CA ASP A 79 2.86 16.21 -4.31
C ASP A 79 3.57 16.78 -3.07
N ASP A 80 3.90 18.07 -3.10
CA ASP A 80 4.44 18.87 -1.96
C ASP A 80 5.73 18.33 -1.31
N TRP A 81 6.59 17.67 -2.10
CA TRP A 81 7.89 17.19 -1.63
C TRP A 81 8.98 18.28 -1.69
N PRO A 82 9.96 18.26 -0.77
CA PRO A 82 11.14 19.14 -0.85
C PRO A 82 11.90 18.98 -2.17
N ALA A 83 12.51 20.07 -2.63
CA ALA A 83 13.33 20.06 -3.83
C ALA A 83 14.47 19.03 -3.71
N GLY A 84 14.71 18.25 -4.77
CA GLY A 84 15.74 17.22 -4.78
C GLY A 84 15.31 15.87 -4.19
N THR A 85 14.04 15.73 -3.78
CA THR A 85 13.47 14.43 -3.40
C THR A 85 13.60 13.44 -4.55
N LYS A 86 13.98 12.20 -4.23
CA LYS A 86 14.04 11.07 -5.16
C LYS A 86 13.03 10.02 -4.76
N PHE A 87 12.43 9.39 -5.76
CA PHE A 87 11.32 8.47 -5.60
C PHE A 87 11.69 7.08 -6.08
N TYR A 88 11.24 6.07 -5.34
CA TYR A 88 11.58 4.68 -5.58
C TYR A 88 10.36 3.79 -5.39
N VAL A 89 10.32 2.67 -6.11
CA VAL A 89 9.37 1.59 -5.89
C VAL A 89 10.10 0.33 -5.47
N SER A 90 9.57 -0.34 -4.45
CA SER A 90 9.98 -1.69 -4.06
C SER A 90 8.80 -2.65 -4.20
N LEU A 91 9.02 -3.79 -4.84
CA LEU A 91 8.06 -4.90 -4.89
C LEU A 91 8.45 -6.04 -3.93
N ASP A 92 9.29 -5.76 -2.93
CA ASP A 92 9.58 -6.73 -1.88
C ASP A 92 8.41 -6.87 -0.91
N GLN A 93 8.24 -8.07 -0.38
CA GLN A 93 7.17 -8.38 0.57
C GLN A 93 7.29 -7.61 1.89
N ASP A 94 8.50 -7.30 2.32
CA ASP A 94 8.79 -6.69 3.61
C ASP A 94 9.97 -5.70 3.46
N VAL A 95 9.62 -4.43 3.25
CA VAL A 95 10.60 -3.34 3.17
C VAL A 95 10.97 -2.80 4.54
N GLN A 96 10.11 -2.97 5.55
CA GLN A 96 10.40 -2.53 6.92
C GLN A 96 11.61 -3.27 7.49
N THR A 97 11.64 -4.60 7.34
CA THR A 97 12.78 -5.40 7.78
C THR A 97 14.07 -5.00 7.06
N LEU A 98 14.01 -4.65 5.77
CA LEU A 98 15.17 -4.18 5.01
C LEU A 98 15.69 -2.83 5.53
N LEU A 99 14.79 -1.90 5.85
CA LEU A 99 15.12 -0.60 6.43
C LEU A 99 15.71 -0.75 7.84
N ASP A 100 15.10 -1.57 8.69
CA ASP A 100 15.59 -1.85 10.04
C ASP A 100 17.01 -2.44 10.02
N ASN A 101 17.27 -3.35 9.07
CA ASN A 101 18.60 -3.93 8.88
C ASN A 101 19.64 -2.89 8.44
N ALA A 102 19.27 -1.97 7.53
CA ALA A 102 20.15 -0.89 7.11
C ALA A 102 20.46 0.08 8.26
N ALA A 103 19.45 0.41 9.07
CA ALA A 103 19.60 1.24 10.26
C ALA A 103 20.50 0.56 11.32
N ALA A 104 20.32 -0.74 11.55
CA ALA A 104 21.16 -1.52 12.46
C ALA A 104 22.63 -1.59 12.02
N GLN A 105 22.89 -1.48 10.71
CA GLN A 105 24.24 -1.36 10.15
C GLN A 105 24.82 0.07 10.22
N GLY A 106 24.02 1.04 10.68
CA GLY A 106 24.43 2.45 10.77
C GLY A 106 24.53 3.14 9.41
N LEU A 107 23.81 2.66 8.39
CA LEU A 107 23.77 3.33 7.10
C LEU A 107 23.00 4.65 7.21
N THR A 108 23.54 5.70 6.59
CA THR A 108 22.79 6.94 6.37
C THR A 108 21.65 6.71 5.39
N PRO A 109 20.60 7.54 5.40
CA PRO A 109 19.48 7.44 4.44
C PRO A 109 19.92 7.36 2.97
N ALA A 110 20.86 8.19 2.55
CA ALA A 110 21.40 8.16 1.20
C ALA A 110 22.17 6.86 0.90
N GLN A 111 22.92 6.31 1.87
CA GLN A 111 23.58 5.01 1.74
C GLN A 111 22.56 3.87 1.69
N THR A 112 21.48 3.94 2.46
CA THR A 112 20.39 2.96 2.44
C THR A 112 19.72 2.95 1.07
N ALA A 113 19.32 4.11 0.53
CA ALA A 113 18.72 4.21 -0.80
C ALA A 113 19.65 3.63 -1.89
N ALA A 114 20.94 3.97 -1.86
CA ALA A 114 21.93 3.42 -2.79
C ALA A 114 22.10 1.89 -2.66
N SER A 115 22.08 1.37 -1.42
CA SER A 115 22.13 -0.06 -1.14
C SER A 115 20.88 -0.78 -1.66
N PHE A 116 19.70 -0.18 -1.50
CA PHE A 116 18.45 -0.75 -1.99
C PHE A 116 18.47 -0.88 -3.52
N VAL A 117 18.94 0.15 -4.24
CA VAL A 117 19.08 0.07 -5.70
C VAL A 117 20.13 -0.97 -6.12
N THR A 118 21.29 -0.97 -5.47
CA THR A 118 22.40 -1.89 -5.82
C THR A 118 22.03 -3.35 -5.57
N ASN A 119 21.25 -3.63 -4.53
CA ASN A 119 20.81 -4.98 -4.16
C ASN A 119 19.43 -5.34 -4.71
N HIS A 120 18.91 -4.57 -5.67
CA HIS A 120 17.65 -4.87 -6.33
C HIS A 120 16.43 -4.93 -5.39
N HIS A 121 16.45 -4.12 -4.33
CA HIS A 121 15.33 -3.92 -3.40
C HIS A 121 14.48 -2.69 -3.74
N ALA A 122 14.97 -1.79 -4.60
CA ALA A 122 14.23 -0.63 -5.06
C ALA A 122 14.67 -0.21 -6.47
N VAL A 123 13.75 0.38 -7.23
CA VAL A 123 14.02 0.99 -8.53
C VAL A 123 13.62 2.46 -8.46
N GLU A 124 14.52 3.36 -8.85
CA GLU A 124 14.27 4.81 -8.91
C GLU A 124 13.39 5.15 -10.12
N GLY A 125 12.39 6.00 -9.94
CA GLY A 125 11.46 6.41 -10.99
C GLY A 125 11.06 7.87 -10.93
N ASP A 126 10.34 8.32 -11.96
CA ASP A 126 9.89 9.70 -12.13
C ASP A 126 8.42 9.84 -11.76
N THR A 127 8.08 10.79 -10.89
CA THR A 127 6.70 11.02 -10.47
C THR A 127 5.95 11.88 -11.49
N HIS A 128 4.70 11.50 -11.75
CA HIS A 128 3.73 12.32 -12.47
C HIS A 128 2.38 12.26 -11.76
N GLN A 129 1.70 13.38 -11.64
CA GLN A 129 0.35 13.45 -11.09
C GLN A 129 -0.58 14.15 -12.04
N ASP A 130 -1.88 13.89 -11.90
CA ASP A 130 -2.89 14.59 -12.70
C ASP A 130 -2.73 16.12 -12.49
N PRO A 131 -2.49 16.91 -13.55
CA PRO A 131 -2.32 18.35 -13.43
C PRO A 131 -3.53 19.10 -12.85
N ALA A 132 -4.69 18.44 -12.77
CA ALA A 132 -5.88 18.99 -12.16
C ALA A 132 -5.98 18.73 -10.64
N TYR A 133 -5.07 17.96 -10.03
CA TYR A 133 -4.97 17.82 -8.57
C TYR A 133 -4.70 19.20 -7.91
N PRO A 134 -5.35 19.57 -6.78
CA PRO A 134 -6.21 18.77 -5.90
C PRO A 134 -7.70 18.72 -6.29
N GLY A 135 -8.05 19.22 -7.48
CA GLY A 135 -9.39 19.15 -8.04
C GLY A 135 -10.47 19.80 -7.16
N THR A 136 -11.62 19.13 -7.07
CA THR A 136 -12.79 19.55 -6.29
C THR A 136 -13.32 18.38 -5.46
N SER A 137 -14.29 18.64 -4.58
CA SER A 137 -14.97 17.57 -3.84
C SER A 137 -15.73 16.57 -4.73
N ALA A 138 -16.04 16.94 -5.98
CA ALA A 138 -16.70 16.06 -6.94
C ALA A 138 -15.72 15.18 -7.74
N ASP A 139 -14.50 15.67 -7.93
CA ASP A 139 -13.39 14.98 -8.59
C ASP A 139 -12.09 15.58 -8.09
N ALA A 140 -11.37 14.86 -7.23
CA ALA A 140 -10.13 15.36 -6.62
C ALA A 140 -8.94 15.25 -7.58
N HIS A 141 -9.06 14.50 -8.68
CA HIS A 141 -7.93 14.16 -9.54
C HIS A 141 -6.75 13.58 -8.75
N ASP A 142 -7.03 12.88 -7.64
CA ASP A 142 -6.01 12.34 -6.74
C ASP A 142 -5.46 11.02 -7.29
N ILE A 143 -4.73 11.13 -8.38
CA ILE A 143 -4.15 10.01 -9.12
C ILE A 143 -2.78 10.40 -9.65
N GLY A 144 -1.81 9.52 -9.46
CA GLY A 144 -0.42 9.70 -9.88
C GLY A 144 0.21 8.41 -10.36
N VAL A 145 1.35 8.51 -11.03
CA VAL A 145 2.18 7.39 -11.41
C VAL A 145 3.65 7.64 -11.05
N ILE A 146 4.37 6.55 -10.84
CA ILE A 146 5.82 6.51 -11.04
C ILE A 146 6.07 5.89 -12.41
N ASP A 147 6.70 6.66 -13.30
CA ASP A 147 7.09 6.26 -14.64
C ASP A 147 8.57 5.83 -14.65
N PHE A 148 8.86 4.73 -15.32
CA PHE A 148 10.20 4.18 -15.49
C PHE A 148 10.67 4.20 -16.95
N ALA A 149 9.89 4.72 -17.89
CA ALA A 149 10.21 4.69 -19.32
C ALA A 149 11.55 5.36 -19.68
N ASN A 150 12.01 6.33 -18.88
CA ASN A 150 13.28 7.02 -19.06
C ASN A 150 14.40 6.52 -18.13
N ARG A 151 14.17 5.43 -17.41
CA ARG A 151 15.11 4.85 -16.46
C ARG A 151 15.85 3.68 -17.09
N ALA A 152 17.09 3.45 -16.65
CA ALA A 152 17.94 2.37 -17.17
C ALA A 152 17.52 0.98 -16.64
N THR A 153 16.75 0.95 -15.56
CA THR A 153 16.20 -0.25 -14.94
C THR A 153 14.76 0.07 -14.59
N ASP A 154 13.84 -0.80 -14.99
CA ASP A 154 12.45 -0.76 -14.59
C ASP A 154 12.14 -1.87 -13.56
N PRO A 155 10.98 -1.82 -12.87
CA PRO A 155 10.62 -2.88 -11.92
C PRO A 155 10.56 -4.29 -12.52
N ALA A 156 10.24 -4.43 -13.81
CA ALA A 156 10.14 -5.73 -14.46
C ALA A 156 11.51 -6.35 -14.82
N ASP A 157 12.60 -5.57 -14.76
CA ASP A 157 13.97 -6.08 -14.82
C ASP A 157 14.40 -6.72 -13.49
N VAL A 158 13.75 -6.35 -12.39
CA VAL A 158 14.12 -6.76 -11.03
C VAL A 158 13.19 -7.83 -10.47
N TRP A 159 11.88 -7.66 -10.65
CA TRP A 159 10.86 -8.56 -10.10
C TRP A 159 9.98 -9.17 -11.19
N SER A 160 9.51 -10.40 -10.93
CA SER A 160 8.48 -11.04 -11.74
C SER A 160 7.09 -10.73 -11.17
N PHE A 161 6.25 -10.06 -11.96
CA PHE A 161 4.86 -9.74 -11.63
C PHE A 161 3.96 -9.78 -12.85
N THR A 162 2.65 -9.79 -12.62
CA THR A 162 1.64 -9.56 -13.65
C THR A 162 0.97 -8.22 -13.37
N PRO A 163 1.04 -7.23 -14.27
CA PRO A 163 0.40 -5.95 -14.04
C PRO A 163 -1.09 -6.07 -13.73
N ALA A 164 -1.58 -5.18 -12.87
CA ALA A 164 -2.98 -5.12 -12.48
C ALA A 164 -3.87 -4.81 -13.70
N THR A 165 -4.98 -5.54 -13.83
CA THR A 165 -5.93 -5.31 -14.92
C THR A 165 -6.81 -4.10 -14.63
N LEU A 166 -6.69 -3.05 -15.44
CA LEU A 166 -7.57 -1.88 -15.38
C LEU A 166 -8.99 -2.20 -15.89
N PRO A 167 -10.02 -1.55 -15.34
CA PRO A 167 -11.38 -1.63 -15.83
C PRO A 167 -11.54 -0.90 -17.18
N SER A 168 -12.53 -1.33 -17.97
CA SER A 168 -12.98 -0.57 -19.15
C SER A 168 -13.67 0.74 -18.73
N ALA A 169 -13.77 1.71 -19.65
CA ALA A 169 -14.40 3.00 -19.36
C ALA A 169 -15.84 2.86 -18.79
N GLY A 170 -16.07 3.44 -17.61
CA GLY A 170 -17.35 3.43 -16.90
C GLY A 170 -17.86 2.02 -16.54
N GLN A 171 -16.97 1.04 -16.37
CA GLN A 171 -17.35 -0.34 -16.05
C GLN A 171 -18.12 -0.45 -14.73
N LEU A 172 -17.73 0.30 -13.70
CA LEU A 172 -18.37 0.24 -12.38
C LEU A 172 -19.81 0.77 -12.44
N ASP A 173 -20.04 1.86 -13.19
CA ASP A 173 -21.39 2.42 -13.38
C ASP A 173 -22.32 1.44 -14.10
N LYS A 174 -21.80 0.71 -15.10
CA LYS A 174 -22.57 -0.28 -15.87
C LYS A 174 -22.99 -1.50 -15.05
N LEU A 175 -22.21 -1.87 -14.04
CA LEU A 175 -22.55 -2.96 -13.13
C LEU A 175 -23.67 -2.56 -12.16
N GLY A 176 -23.61 -1.32 -11.65
CA GLY A 176 -24.52 -0.79 -10.65
C GLY A 176 -24.26 -1.32 -9.25
N SER A 177 -24.73 -0.58 -8.24
CA SER A 177 -24.39 -0.82 -6.83
C SER A 177 -24.69 -2.23 -6.33
N ARG A 178 -25.81 -2.84 -6.76
CA ARG A 178 -26.17 -4.20 -6.30
C ARG A 178 -25.18 -5.27 -6.76
N ALA A 179 -24.63 -5.14 -7.96
CA ALA A 179 -23.65 -6.10 -8.46
C ALA A 179 -22.28 -5.88 -7.80
N LEU A 180 -21.93 -4.61 -7.52
CA LEU A 180 -20.71 -4.25 -6.81
C LEU A 180 -20.74 -4.70 -5.34
N ASP A 181 -21.89 -4.57 -4.67
CA ASP A 181 -22.17 -5.05 -3.32
C ASP A 181 -22.05 -6.58 -3.20
N ALA A 182 -22.52 -7.31 -4.21
CA ALA A 182 -22.41 -8.76 -4.26
C ALA A 182 -21.01 -9.27 -4.65
N ALA A 183 -20.10 -8.41 -5.09
CA ALA A 183 -18.76 -8.78 -5.53
C ALA A 183 -17.77 -8.81 -4.36
N SER A 184 -16.73 -9.64 -4.47
CA SER A 184 -15.64 -9.62 -3.48
C SER A 184 -14.67 -8.48 -3.77
N TRP A 185 -14.38 -7.69 -2.74
CA TRP A 185 -13.39 -6.63 -2.77
C TRP A 185 -12.17 -6.96 -1.91
N LEU A 186 -11.02 -6.43 -2.32
CA LEU A 186 -9.74 -6.66 -1.66
C LEU A 186 -8.88 -5.40 -1.73
N VAL A 187 -8.44 -4.91 -0.58
CA VAL A 187 -7.40 -3.88 -0.50
C VAL A 187 -6.04 -4.55 -0.30
N VAL A 188 -4.99 -4.00 -0.91
CA VAL A 188 -3.60 -4.47 -0.76
C VAL A 188 -2.68 -3.25 -0.63
N GLY A 189 -1.66 -3.31 0.22
CA GLY A 189 -0.79 -2.18 0.51
C GLY A 189 0.20 -2.47 1.64
N TYR A 190 0.97 -1.45 2.01
CA TYR A 190 2.09 -1.49 2.97
C TYR A 190 1.83 -0.65 4.22
N GLY A 191 0.62 -0.10 4.37
CA GLY A 191 0.29 0.82 5.43
C GLY A 191 0.22 0.20 6.81
N THR A 192 0.15 1.06 7.82
CA THR A 192 0.11 0.71 9.24
C THR A 192 -1.18 -0.02 9.64
N GLN A 193 -1.27 -0.38 10.91
CA GLN A 193 -2.49 -0.88 11.55
C GLN A 193 -3.41 0.25 12.03
N GLU A 194 -4.60 -0.13 12.47
CA GLU A 194 -5.55 0.72 13.16
C GLU A 194 -4.97 1.34 14.44
N ALA A 195 -5.60 2.42 14.89
CA ALA A 195 -5.16 3.16 16.06
C ALA A 195 -5.15 2.31 17.33
N VAL A 196 -4.02 2.28 18.03
CA VAL A 196 -3.91 1.82 19.41
C VAL A 196 -3.88 3.05 20.32
N ASN A 197 -4.68 3.03 21.39
CA ASN A 197 -4.68 4.11 22.37
C ASN A 197 -3.55 3.92 23.39
N GLY A 198 -2.75 4.97 23.61
CA GLY A 198 -1.70 5.00 24.63
C GLY A 198 -1.51 6.38 25.26
N PRO A 199 -0.60 6.51 26.24
CA PRO A 199 -0.19 7.81 26.75
C PRO A 199 0.33 8.69 25.60
N GLY A 200 -0.24 9.89 25.43
CA GLY A 200 0.12 10.81 24.34
C GLY A 200 -0.80 10.76 23.11
N GLY A 201 -1.77 9.84 23.05
CA GLY A 201 -2.78 9.78 22.00
C GLY A 201 -2.83 8.44 21.27
N GLN A 202 -3.39 8.47 20.06
CA GLN A 202 -3.44 7.31 19.17
C GLN A 202 -2.11 7.13 18.45
N THR A 203 -1.65 5.89 18.33
CA THR A 203 -0.53 5.49 17.48
C THR A 203 -0.96 4.42 16.50
N HIS A 204 -0.28 4.34 15.36
CA HIS A 204 -0.56 3.38 14.29
C HIS A 204 0.66 2.49 14.08
N PRO A 205 0.72 1.31 14.72
CA PRO A 205 1.89 0.44 14.66
C PRO A 205 1.98 -0.32 13.33
N GLY A 206 3.15 -0.87 13.06
CA GLY A 206 3.41 -1.68 11.85
C GLY A 206 3.65 -0.82 10.62
N GLY A 207 3.39 -1.41 9.44
CA GLY A 207 3.70 -0.82 8.14
C GLY A 207 4.94 -1.42 7.48
N GLY A 208 5.15 -1.09 6.21
CA GLY A 208 6.29 -1.55 5.40
C GLY A 208 6.28 -3.05 5.07
N VAL A 209 5.17 -3.74 5.30
CA VAL A 209 4.95 -5.14 4.88
C VAL A 209 3.75 -5.19 3.96
N ARG A 210 3.85 -5.90 2.83
CA ARG A 210 2.75 -6.05 1.88
C ARG A 210 1.65 -6.94 2.43
N MET A 211 0.48 -6.36 2.60
CA MET A 211 -0.65 -7.01 3.24
C MET A 211 -1.88 -6.90 2.37
N LYS A 212 -2.88 -7.74 2.64
CA LYS A 212 -4.20 -7.67 2.02
C LYS A 212 -5.29 -7.87 3.06
N ALA A 213 -6.43 -7.23 2.84
CA ALA A 213 -7.65 -7.48 3.61
C ALA A 213 -8.91 -7.42 2.74
N PRO A 214 -9.95 -8.20 3.07
CA PRO A 214 -11.28 -7.97 2.55
C PRO A 214 -11.81 -6.61 3.06
N VAL A 215 -12.59 -5.96 2.20
CA VAL A 215 -13.37 -4.74 2.47
C VAL A 215 -14.75 -4.94 1.86
N ASP A 216 -15.76 -4.27 2.39
CA ASP A 216 -17.11 -4.34 1.83
C ASP A 216 -17.45 -3.09 1.02
N PHE A 217 -18.27 -3.25 -0.01
CA PHE A 217 -18.79 -2.11 -0.77
C PHE A 217 -19.92 -1.43 -0.02
N ASP A 218 -19.90 -0.09 0.04
CA ASP A 218 -20.96 0.72 0.64
C ASP A 218 -21.68 1.55 -0.43
N ALA A 219 -20.93 2.31 -1.23
CA ALA A 219 -21.52 3.18 -2.24
C ALA A 219 -20.61 3.43 -3.44
N LEU A 220 -21.24 3.69 -4.59
CA LEU A 220 -20.59 4.22 -5.77
C LEU A 220 -20.98 5.69 -5.94
N ASN A 221 -19.99 6.58 -5.98
CA ASN A 221 -20.15 7.96 -6.40
C ASN A 221 -19.52 8.16 -7.79
N LYS A 222 -19.62 9.39 -8.32
CA LYS A 222 -19.11 9.72 -9.67
C LYS A 222 -17.64 9.32 -9.86
N THR A 223 -16.80 9.61 -8.86
CA THR A 223 -15.35 9.42 -8.92
C THR A 223 -14.80 8.56 -7.79
N TRP A 224 -15.67 8.15 -6.87
CA TRP A 224 -15.29 7.43 -5.65
C TRP A 224 -16.03 6.10 -5.56
N VAL A 225 -15.36 5.09 -5.00
CA VAL A 225 -16.02 3.99 -4.32
C VAL A 225 -15.86 4.21 -2.81
N ARG A 226 -16.95 4.02 -2.07
CA ARG A 226 -16.94 4.01 -0.60
C ARG A 226 -16.92 2.56 -0.17
N LEU A 227 -15.91 2.21 0.63
CA LEU A 227 -15.70 0.87 1.14
C LEU A 227 -15.71 0.90 2.67
N ALA A 228 -16.23 -0.16 3.27
CA ALA A 228 -16.22 -0.37 4.71
C ALA A 228 -15.08 -1.31 5.11
N MET A 229 -14.44 -1.01 6.24
CA MET A 229 -13.33 -1.80 6.81
C MET A 229 -13.62 -2.35 8.21
N THR A 230 -14.90 -2.53 8.55
CA THR A 230 -15.28 -2.85 9.93
C THR A 230 -15.03 -4.32 10.30
N ALA A 231 -14.30 -4.54 11.40
CA ALA A 231 -13.94 -5.88 11.87
C ALA A 231 -15.13 -6.85 12.07
N PRO A 232 -16.30 -6.43 12.61
CA PRO A 232 -17.43 -7.34 12.80
C PRO A 232 -18.02 -7.90 11.50
N GLN A 233 -17.78 -7.24 10.36
CA GLN A 233 -18.17 -7.72 9.03
C GLN A 233 -17.15 -8.69 8.43
N GLY A 234 -16.05 -8.99 9.14
CA GLY A 234 -14.95 -9.80 8.62
C GLY A 234 -13.95 -9.01 7.77
N ASN A 235 -14.04 -7.68 7.80
CA ASN A 235 -13.16 -6.80 7.04
C ASN A 235 -11.88 -6.46 7.81
N GLY A 236 -10.87 -6.08 7.04
CA GLY A 236 -9.79 -5.18 7.47
C GLY A 236 -9.84 -3.93 6.59
N GLY A 237 -8.75 -3.20 6.45
CA GLY A 237 -8.79 -2.00 5.60
C GLY A 237 -7.50 -1.22 5.48
N ALA A 238 -7.52 -0.22 4.61
CA ALA A 238 -6.39 0.69 4.47
C ALA A 238 -6.15 1.55 5.73
N CYS A 239 -4.90 1.91 5.97
CA CYS A 239 -4.50 2.93 6.94
C CYS A 239 -3.34 3.78 6.41
N TYR A 240 -2.64 4.51 7.29
CA TYR A 240 -1.53 5.38 6.90
C TYR A 240 -0.47 4.62 6.11
N GLY A 241 -0.11 5.12 4.93
CA GLY A 241 0.81 4.47 3.98
C GLY A 241 0.15 3.52 2.98
N ASP A 242 -1.13 3.17 3.13
CA ASP A 242 -1.87 2.45 2.08
C ASP A 242 -2.38 3.39 0.98
N SER A 243 -2.24 4.71 1.15
CA SER A 243 -2.53 5.71 0.12
C SER A 243 -1.88 5.35 -1.22
N GLY A 244 -2.65 5.47 -2.30
CA GLY A 244 -2.29 5.03 -3.64
C GLY A 244 -2.42 3.52 -3.88
N GLY A 245 -2.49 2.72 -2.81
CA GLY A 245 -2.61 1.27 -2.86
C GLY A 245 -3.88 0.78 -3.57
N PRO A 246 -3.83 -0.39 -4.22
CA PRO A 246 -4.93 -0.90 -5.02
C PRO A 246 -6.11 -1.41 -4.19
N ASN A 247 -7.30 -1.10 -4.69
CA ASN A 247 -8.56 -1.70 -4.28
C ASN A 247 -9.13 -2.48 -5.47
N PHE A 248 -9.15 -3.79 -5.33
CA PHE A 248 -9.57 -4.71 -6.36
C PHE A 248 -11.00 -5.17 -6.15
N VAL A 249 -11.71 -5.42 -7.25
CA VAL A 249 -13.02 -6.09 -7.28
C VAL A 249 -12.94 -7.32 -8.18
N THR A 250 -13.57 -8.42 -7.77
CA THR A 250 -13.64 -9.64 -8.58
C THR A 250 -14.88 -9.63 -9.47
N LEU A 251 -14.69 -9.52 -10.79
CA LEU A 251 -15.75 -9.48 -11.80
C LEU A 251 -15.60 -10.65 -12.75
N ASN A 252 -16.64 -11.49 -12.87
CA ASN A 252 -16.63 -12.68 -13.73
C ASN A 252 -15.41 -13.60 -13.46
N GLY A 253 -15.04 -13.75 -12.19
CA GLY A 253 -13.88 -14.54 -11.76
C GLY A 253 -12.51 -13.89 -12.02
N LYS A 254 -12.47 -12.65 -12.52
CA LYS A 254 -11.22 -11.90 -12.76
C LYS A 254 -11.09 -10.74 -11.79
N ARG A 255 -9.88 -10.53 -11.28
CA ARG A 255 -9.56 -9.37 -10.45
C ARG A 255 -9.35 -8.15 -11.33
N VAL A 256 -10.04 -7.05 -11.00
CA VAL A 256 -9.94 -5.76 -11.69
C VAL A 256 -9.57 -4.69 -10.68
N LEU A 257 -8.61 -3.83 -11.03
CA LEU A 257 -8.18 -2.69 -10.22
C LEU A 257 -9.24 -1.59 -10.29
N ALA A 258 -10.23 -1.65 -9.40
CA ALA A 258 -11.34 -0.70 -9.42
C ALA A 258 -10.93 0.72 -9.04
N ALA A 259 -10.02 0.86 -8.07
CA ALA A 259 -9.68 2.15 -7.48
C ALA A 259 -8.35 2.14 -6.71
N THR A 260 -7.85 3.33 -6.35
CA THR A 260 -6.71 3.56 -5.46
C THR A 260 -7.16 4.15 -4.13
N THR A 261 -6.53 3.74 -3.01
CA THR A 261 -6.82 4.29 -1.67
C THR A 261 -6.44 5.76 -1.59
N ILE A 262 -7.37 6.63 -1.19
CA ILE A 262 -7.11 8.07 -1.06
C ILE A 262 -7.20 8.55 0.39
N THR A 263 -8.28 8.19 1.09
CA THR A 263 -8.51 8.66 2.46
C THR A 263 -9.44 7.72 3.21
N GLY A 264 -9.61 7.97 4.51
CA GLY A 264 -10.44 7.17 5.41
C GLY A 264 -10.65 7.88 6.74
N ASP A 265 -11.13 7.15 7.74
CA ASP A 265 -11.24 7.68 9.09
C ASP A 265 -9.87 7.67 9.76
N THR A 266 -9.56 8.72 10.53
CA THR A 266 -8.27 8.89 11.23
C THR A 266 -7.83 7.67 12.03
N PRO A 267 -8.74 6.95 12.73
CA PRO A 267 -8.35 5.76 13.49
C PRO A 267 -8.19 4.47 12.65
N CYS A 268 -8.58 4.49 11.37
CA CYS A 268 -8.55 3.37 10.44
C CYS A 268 -9.38 2.15 10.86
N TYR A 269 -10.64 2.32 11.30
CA TYR A 269 -11.52 1.19 11.64
C TYR A 269 -12.83 1.12 10.84
N ALA A 270 -13.21 2.16 10.10
CA ALA A 270 -14.55 2.25 9.52
C ALA A 270 -14.59 2.41 8.00
N THR A 271 -13.87 3.38 7.45
CA THR A 271 -14.10 3.90 6.10
C THR A 271 -12.82 3.89 5.27
N ASN A 272 -12.92 3.35 4.07
CA ASN A 272 -11.90 3.45 3.03
C ASN A 272 -12.54 4.11 1.80
N VAL A 273 -12.00 5.25 1.40
CA VAL A 273 -12.49 6.06 0.28
C VAL A 273 -11.48 6.01 -0.83
N VAL A 274 -11.91 5.48 -1.98
CA VAL A 274 -11.01 5.07 -3.05
C VAL A 274 -11.38 5.73 -4.36
N TYR A 275 -10.38 6.22 -5.10
CA TYR A 275 -10.56 6.96 -6.36
C TYR A 275 -10.60 6.00 -7.54
N ARG A 276 -11.69 6.07 -8.31
CA ARG A 276 -11.99 5.12 -9.40
C ARG A 276 -11.00 5.25 -10.55
N THR A 277 -10.55 4.12 -11.08
CA THR A 277 -9.67 4.07 -12.26
C THR A 277 -10.44 4.01 -13.60
N ASP A 278 -11.77 3.81 -13.56
CA ASP A 278 -12.62 3.67 -14.76
C ASP A 278 -13.28 4.98 -15.23
N THR A 279 -13.07 6.09 -14.50
CA THR A 279 -13.64 7.40 -14.82
C THR A 279 -12.95 8.03 -16.03
N GLN A 280 -13.62 9.00 -16.66
CA GLN A 280 -13.02 9.73 -17.78
C GLN A 280 -11.75 10.49 -17.35
N SER A 281 -11.75 11.12 -16.18
CA SER A 281 -10.61 11.88 -15.64
C SER A 281 -9.42 10.96 -15.39
N ALA A 282 -9.58 9.91 -14.59
CA ALA A 282 -8.52 8.94 -14.30
C ALA A 282 -7.93 8.33 -15.58
N ARG A 283 -8.79 7.93 -16.53
CA ARG A 283 -8.34 7.36 -17.80
C ARG A 283 -7.65 8.37 -18.70
N SER A 284 -8.08 9.63 -18.69
CA SER A 284 -7.40 10.68 -19.47
C SER A 284 -5.98 10.92 -18.95
N PHE A 285 -5.80 10.89 -17.63
CA PHE A 285 -4.49 10.95 -17.00
C PHE A 285 -3.63 9.71 -17.29
N LEU A 286 -4.20 8.49 -17.20
CA LEU A 286 -3.45 7.24 -17.39
C LEU A 286 -3.08 6.93 -18.84
N ALA A 287 -3.81 7.46 -19.83
CA ALA A 287 -3.64 7.12 -21.24
C ALA A 287 -2.21 7.28 -21.81
N PRO A 288 -1.38 8.26 -21.38
CA PRO A 288 0.01 8.37 -21.81
C PRO A 288 0.94 7.30 -21.22
N TYR A 289 0.58 6.71 -20.08
CA TYR A 289 1.46 5.84 -19.28
C TYR A 289 1.14 4.35 -19.46
N VAL A 290 -0.12 3.99 -19.71
CA VAL A 290 -0.53 2.59 -19.79
C VAL A 290 -1.55 2.37 -20.91
N LYS A 291 -1.46 1.21 -21.57
CA LYS A 291 -2.47 0.81 -22.55
C LYS A 291 -3.81 0.51 -21.88
N LEU A 292 -4.76 1.43 -22.04
CA LEU A 292 -6.11 1.26 -21.51
C LEU A 292 -6.94 0.24 -22.32
N PRO A 293 -7.78 -0.58 -21.64
CA PRO A 293 -8.73 -1.48 -22.30
C PRO A 293 -10.00 -0.77 -22.77
#